data_AF-A0A8B9AHS0-F1
#
_entry.id   AF-A0A8B9AHS0-F1
#
_cell.length_a   1.000
_cell.length_b   1.000
_cell.length_c   1.000
_cell.angle_alpha   90.00
_cell.angle_beta   90.00
_cell.angle_gamma   90.00
#
_symmetry.space_group_name_H-M   'P 1'
#
loop_
_entity.id
_entity.type
_entity.pdbx_description
1 polymer ?
#
loop_
_entity_poly.entity_id
_entity_poly.type
_entity_poly.pdbx_seq_one_letter_code
_entity_poly.pdbx_strand_id
1 'polypeptide(L)'
;MDPIQTVHVKLMASDLLSLTVWPSNPPCFTRKGRPISRAETVGMVVSREHKDKFLRFLVDDGSGCIPCILWLNHHYLTFHDGSSNLELMAEMALKQSEIVQLGELVRVRGRITIYRGMLQITVRDVVVERDPNAEVLHWLDCIRLSKQCYDLLPAAALPGSVLNPHQDGSDQESRELGLLFQAKRSSPQHLGPLWKYNI
;
A
#
# COMPACT_ATOMS: atom_id res chain seq x y z
N MET A 1 -14.94 4.18 11.72
CA MET A 1 -13.76 3.50 11.15
C MET A 1 -13.80 3.68 9.64
N ASP A 2 -12.69 4.05 9.00
CA ASP A 2 -12.63 4.19 7.53
C ASP A 2 -12.65 2.78 6.89
N PRO A 3 -13.61 2.45 6.00
CA PRO A 3 -13.69 1.14 5.34
C PRO A 3 -12.40 0.72 4.60
N ILE A 4 -11.59 1.69 4.16
CA ILE A 4 -10.31 1.43 3.47
C ILE A 4 -9.34 0.56 4.29
N GLN A 5 -9.50 0.55 5.61
CA GLN A 5 -8.58 -0.12 6.54
C GLN A 5 -8.77 -1.64 6.56
N THR A 6 -9.93 -2.16 6.15
CA THR A 6 -10.28 -3.59 6.26
C THR A 6 -10.43 -4.31 4.92
N VAL A 7 -10.59 -3.56 3.83
CA VAL A 7 -10.72 -4.06 2.46
C VAL A 7 -9.35 -4.25 1.80
N HIS A 8 -9.28 -5.13 0.80
CA HIS A 8 -8.14 -5.19 -0.11
C HIS A 8 -8.30 -4.04 -1.11
N VAL A 9 -7.52 -2.97 -0.95
CA VAL A 9 -7.58 -1.85 -1.88
C VAL A 9 -6.94 -2.25 -3.21
N LYS A 10 -7.54 -1.84 -4.32
CA LYS A 10 -6.99 -2.13 -5.65
C LYS A 10 -5.92 -1.10 -5.95
N LEU A 11 -4.68 -1.55 -6.13
CA LEU A 11 -3.55 -0.66 -6.37
C LEU A 11 -2.67 -1.22 -7.49
N MET A 12 -2.19 -0.31 -8.34
CA MET A 12 -1.09 -0.59 -9.25
C MET A 12 0.19 -0.85 -8.45
N ALA A 13 1.14 -1.59 -9.02
CA ALA A 13 2.41 -1.89 -8.40
C ALA A 13 3.19 -0.62 -8.05
N SER A 14 3.27 0.34 -8.98
CA SER A 14 3.93 1.64 -8.75
C SER A 14 3.36 2.37 -7.53
N ASP A 15 2.04 2.42 -7.42
CA ASP A 15 1.33 3.01 -6.30
C ASP A 15 1.61 2.27 -4.98
N LEU A 16 1.57 0.94 -4.99
CA LEU A 16 1.85 0.10 -3.83
C LEU A 16 3.29 0.29 -3.33
N LEU A 17 4.26 0.35 -4.24
CA LEU A 17 5.68 0.57 -3.92
C LEU A 17 5.96 2.00 -3.44
N SER A 18 5.11 2.96 -3.78
CA SER A 18 5.23 4.36 -3.36
C SER A 18 4.59 4.66 -1.99
N LEU A 19 3.97 3.67 -1.34
CA LEU A 19 3.32 3.86 -0.04
C LEU A 19 4.31 4.41 0.99
N THR A 20 3.86 5.41 1.75
CA THR A 20 4.65 5.95 2.86
C THR A 20 4.61 4.98 4.02
N VAL A 21 5.79 4.53 4.43
CA VAL A 21 5.97 3.61 5.55
C VAL A 21 6.28 4.40 6.81
N TRP A 22 5.46 4.23 7.85
CA TRP A 22 5.73 4.77 9.17
C TRP A 22 6.38 3.71 10.06
N PRO A 23 7.48 4.07 10.76
CA PRO A 23 8.17 3.16 11.66
C PRO A 23 7.34 2.96 12.93
N SER A 24 6.47 1.95 12.90
CA SER A 24 5.68 1.46 14.04
C SER A 24 5.84 -0.06 14.17
N ASN A 25 5.34 -0.64 15.27
CA ASN A 25 5.35 -2.09 15.47
C ASN A 25 3.92 -2.62 15.67
N PRO A 26 3.26 -3.20 14.65
CA PRO A 26 3.76 -3.43 13.27
C PRO A 26 3.83 -2.14 12.42
N PRO A 27 4.60 -2.14 11.31
CA PRO A 27 4.68 -0.98 10.41
C PRO A 27 3.32 -0.55 9.87
N CYS A 28 3.11 0.76 9.74
CA CYS A 28 1.90 1.34 9.17
C CYS A 28 2.20 1.87 7.76
N PHE A 29 1.34 1.56 6.80
CA PHE A 29 1.46 2.03 5.43
C PHE A 29 0.39 3.08 5.17
N THR A 30 0.75 4.16 4.52
CA THR A 30 -0.19 5.22 4.21
C THR A 30 -0.09 5.68 2.76
N ARG A 31 -1.24 5.98 2.17
CA ARG A 31 -1.36 6.73 0.91
C ARG A 31 -2.05 8.04 1.22
N LYS A 32 -1.39 9.17 0.94
CA LYS A 32 -1.94 10.52 1.21
C LYS A 32 -2.49 10.66 2.64
N GLY A 33 -1.80 10.06 3.63
CA GLY A 33 -2.21 10.09 5.04
C GLY A 33 -3.31 9.10 5.43
N ARG A 34 -3.88 8.33 4.49
CA ARG A 34 -4.85 7.26 4.79
C ARG A 34 -4.14 5.94 5.05
N PRO A 35 -4.39 5.28 6.20
CA PRO A 35 -3.81 3.96 6.48
C PRO A 35 -4.33 2.89 5.52
N ILE A 36 -3.42 2.09 4.99
CA ILE A 36 -3.71 0.94 4.12
C ILE A 36 -3.01 -0.28 4.71
N SER A 37 -3.72 -1.41 4.80
CA SER A 37 -3.18 -2.63 5.39
C SER A 37 -3.19 -3.84 4.46
N ARG A 38 -4.00 -3.77 3.39
CA ARG A 38 -4.30 -4.89 2.50
C ARG A 38 -4.44 -4.39 1.08
N ALA A 39 -3.95 -5.17 0.13
CA ALA A 39 -3.99 -4.82 -1.28
C ALA A 39 -4.54 -5.97 -2.13
N GLU A 40 -5.09 -5.59 -3.27
CA GLU A 40 -5.38 -6.42 -4.43
C GLU A 40 -4.57 -5.86 -5.61
N THR A 41 -3.86 -6.73 -6.32
CA THR A 41 -3.15 -6.40 -7.56
C THR A 41 -3.42 -7.49 -8.60
N VAL A 42 -3.38 -7.12 -9.88
CA VAL A 42 -3.51 -8.04 -11.01
C VAL A 42 -2.32 -7.81 -11.93
N GLY A 43 -1.64 -8.89 -12.30
CA GLY A 43 -0.49 -8.83 -13.21
C GLY A 43 0.10 -10.21 -13.50
N MET A 44 1.14 -10.21 -14.31
CA MET A 44 1.81 -11.42 -14.80
C MET A 44 2.83 -11.94 -13.78
N VAL A 45 2.88 -13.25 -13.57
CA VAL A 45 3.93 -13.88 -12.75
C VAL A 45 5.25 -13.88 -13.53
N VAL A 46 6.20 -13.05 -13.11
CA VAL A 46 7.50 -12.89 -13.79
C VAL A 46 8.67 -13.55 -13.06
N SER A 47 8.46 -14.02 -11.83
CA SER A 47 9.42 -14.88 -11.12
C SER A 47 8.68 -15.88 -10.24
N ARG A 48 9.31 -17.02 -9.96
CA ARG A 48 8.77 -18.06 -9.09
C ARG A 48 9.91 -18.78 -8.38
N GLU A 49 9.94 -18.68 -7.06
CA GLU A 49 10.95 -19.28 -6.20
C GLU A 49 10.27 -20.05 -5.07
N HIS A 50 10.29 -21.39 -5.18
CA HIS A 50 9.74 -22.25 -4.14
C HIS A 50 10.76 -22.44 -3.01
N LYS A 51 10.35 -22.13 -1.78
CA LYS A 51 11.10 -22.41 -0.55
C LYS A 51 10.36 -23.44 0.28
N ASP A 52 11.03 -23.98 1.29
CA ASP A 52 10.45 -24.99 2.18
C ASP A 52 9.15 -24.49 2.81
N LYS A 53 9.12 -23.24 3.31
CA LYS A 53 7.97 -22.69 4.06
C LYS A 53 6.99 -21.87 3.24
N PHE A 54 7.40 -21.38 2.07
CA PHE A 54 6.63 -20.44 1.27
C PHE A 54 7.01 -20.48 -0.20
N LEU A 55 6.08 -20.05 -1.05
CA LEU A 55 6.36 -19.67 -2.42
C LEU A 55 6.58 -18.15 -2.48
N ARG A 56 7.72 -17.73 -3.02
CA ARG A 56 7.97 -16.32 -3.37
C ARG A 56 7.80 -16.15 -4.88
N PHE A 57 7.11 -15.11 -5.28
CA PHE A 57 6.95 -14.78 -6.70
C PHE A 57 6.88 -13.25 -6.89
N LEU A 58 7.03 -12.82 -8.13
CA LEU A 58 6.87 -11.41 -8.52
C LEU A 58 5.69 -11.30 -9.46
N VAL A 59 4.83 -10.30 -9.22
CA VAL A 59 3.72 -9.94 -10.10
C VAL A 59 4.05 -8.61 -10.77
N ASP A 60 4.07 -8.59 -12.10
CA ASP A 60 4.29 -7.39 -12.93
C ASP A 60 2.98 -6.95 -13.58
N ASP A 61 2.55 -5.72 -13.30
CA ASP A 61 1.34 -5.12 -13.87
C ASP A 61 1.67 -4.01 -14.89
N GLY A 62 2.90 -3.99 -15.41
CA GLY A 62 3.40 -2.97 -16.33
C GLY A 62 3.77 -1.64 -15.66
N SER A 63 3.40 -1.43 -14.39
CA SER A 63 3.81 -0.25 -13.61
C SER A 63 4.94 -0.54 -12.62
N GLY A 64 5.24 -1.82 -12.37
CA GLY A 64 6.30 -2.30 -11.51
C GLY A 64 6.09 -3.77 -11.11
N CYS A 65 7.06 -4.33 -10.40
CA CYS A 65 6.97 -5.72 -9.92
C CYS A 65 6.78 -5.78 -8.40
N ILE A 66 5.72 -6.44 -7.93
CA ILE A 66 5.43 -6.63 -6.51
C ILE A 66 5.88 -8.00 -6.03
N PRO A 67 6.73 -8.08 -4.98
CA PRO A 67 7.00 -9.32 -4.28
C PRO A 67 5.76 -9.86 -3.56
N CYS A 68 5.43 -11.12 -3.82
CA CYS A 68 4.32 -11.83 -3.20
C CYS A 68 4.85 -13.08 -2.47
N ILE A 69 4.38 -13.27 -1.23
CA ILE A 69 4.77 -14.38 -0.36
C ILE A 69 3.53 -15.20 0.01
N LEU A 70 3.45 -16.43 -0.50
CA LEU A 70 2.40 -17.41 -0.17
C LEU A 70 2.95 -18.45 0.80
N TRP A 71 2.44 -18.49 2.02
CA TRP A 71 2.86 -19.45 3.04
C TRP A 71 2.20 -20.82 2.84
N LEU A 72 3.00 -21.89 2.81
CA LEU A 72 2.54 -23.25 2.49
C LEU A 72 1.98 -24.03 3.70
N ASN A 73 2.15 -23.49 4.91
CA ASN A 73 1.62 -23.98 6.20
C ASN A 73 1.86 -25.46 6.58
N HIS A 74 2.48 -26.28 5.73
CA HIS A 74 2.64 -27.72 5.94
C HIS A 74 3.46 -28.07 7.18
N HIS A 75 4.43 -27.23 7.57
CA HIS A 75 5.23 -27.48 8.77
C HIS A 75 4.41 -27.43 10.07
N TYR A 76 3.27 -26.76 10.09
CA TYR A 76 2.42 -26.77 11.28
C TYR A 76 1.68 -28.10 11.45
N LEU A 77 1.54 -28.90 10.38
CA LEU A 77 0.90 -30.22 10.42
C LEU A 77 1.77 -31.26 11.14
N THR A 78 3.09 -31.10 11.12
CA THR A 78 4.02 -32.04 11.77
C THR A 78 4.13 -31.88 13.28
N PHE A 79 3.64 -30.78 13.86
CA PHE A 79 3.83 -30.46 15.29
C PHE A 79 2.54 -30.44 16.12
N HIS A 80 1.36 -30.51 15.49
CA HIS A 80 0.08 -30.41 16.18
C HIS A 80 -0.85 -31.57 15.83
N ASP A 81 -1.45 -32.14 16.87
CA ASP A 81 -2.47 -33.18 16.81
C ASP A 81 -3.76 -32.62 16.16
N GLY A 82 -3.93 -32.84 14.86
CA GLY A 82 -5.25 -32.96 14.22
C GLY A 82 -6.16 -31.74 14.16
N SER A 83 -5.65 -30.49 14.09
CA SER A 83 -6.54 -29.36 13.78
C SER A 83 -6.93 -29.38 12.29
N SER A 84 -8.13 -29.90 11.99
CA SER A 84 -8.68 -30.01 10.62
C SER A 84 -8.62 -28.71 9.81
N ASN A 85 -8.75 -27.55 10.47
CA ASN A 85 -8.64 -26.25 9.83
C ASN A 85 -7.24 -25.96 9.28
N LEU A 86 -6.20 -26.37 9.99
CA LEU A 86 -4.82 -26.13 9.60
C LEU A 86 -4.43 -26.98 8.39
N GLU A 87 -4.88 -28.24 8.38
CA GLU A 87 -4.72 -29.17 7.26
C GLU A 87 -5.39 -28.63 5.99
N LEU A 88 -6.63 -28.18 6.11
CA LEU A 88 -7.34 -27.54 5.00
C LEU A 88 -6.61 -26.28 4.50
N MET A 89 -6.07 -25.45 5.40
CA MET A 89 -5.30 -24.27 5.00
C MET A 89 -4.00 -24.61 4.28
N ALA A 90 -3.30 -25.66 4.72
CA ALA A 90 -2.10 -26.14 4.04
C ALA A 90 -2.42 -26.71 2.66
N GLU A 91 -3.49 -27.51 2.53
CA GLU A 91 -3.95 -28.05 1.24
C GLU A 91 -4.36 -26.92 0.28
N MET A 92 -5.09 -25.91 0.76
CA MET A 92 -5.45 -24.74 -0.05
C MET A 92 -4.21 -23.95 -0.50
N ALA A 93 -3.24 -23.75 0.38
CA ALA A 93 -2.00 -23.06 0.04
C ALA A 93 -1.17 -23.85 -0.99
N LEU A 94 -1.15 -25.18 -0.90
CA LEU A 94 -0.51 -26.05 -1.88
C LEU A 94 -1.15 -25.89 -3.26
N LYS A 95 -2.49 -25.99 -3.34
CA LYS A 95 -3.25 -25.76 -4.59
C LYS A 95 -3.00 -24.37 -5.16
N GLN A 96 -2.94 -23.36 -4.30
CA GLN A 96 -2.59 -21.99 -4.71
C GLN A 96 -1.15 -21.87 -5.23
N SER A 97 -0.22 -22.66 -4.70
CA SER A 97 1.16 -22.66 -5.18
C SER A 97 1.32 -23.32 -6.56
N GLU A 98 0.43 -24.25 -6.90
CA GLU A 98 0.39 -24.94 -8.19
C GLU A 98 -0.16 -24.04 -9.30
N ILE A 99 -1.13 -23.17 -9.00
CA ILE A 99 -1.68 -22.23 -10.00
C ILE A 99 -0.77 -21.04 -10.29
N VAL A 100 0.13 -20.68 -9.36
CA VAL A 100 1.10 -19.60 -9.57
C VAL A 100 2.24 -20.14 -10.44
N GLN A 101 2.10 -20.02 -11.76
CA GLN A 101 3.12 -20.41 -12.74
C GLN A 101 3.66 -19.19 -13.47
N LEU A 102 4.91 -19.27 -13.95
CA LEU A 102 5.50 -18.20 -14.77
C LEU A 102 4.65 -17.94 -16.01
N GLY A 103 4.40 -16.66 -16.30
CA GLY A 103 3.59 -16.26 -17.45
C GLY A 103 2.07 -16.34 -17.24
N GLU A 104 1.60 -16.73 -16.06
CA GLU A 104 0.17 -16.68 -15.74
C GLU A 104 -0.23 -15.26 -15.31
N LEU A 105 -1.40 -14.81 -15.78
CA LEU A 105 -2.04 -13.59 -15.28
C LEU A 105 -2.78 -13.92 -13.99
N VAL A 106 -2.39 -13.29 -12.88
CA VAL A 106 -2.94 -13.61 -11.56
C VAL A 106 -3.51 -12.38 -10.87
N ARG A 107 -4.63 -12.57 -10.17
CA ARG A 107 -5.10 -11.65 -9.13
C ARG A 107 -4.56 -12.11 -7.78
N VAL A 108 -3.82 -11.24 -7.11
CA VAL A 108 -3.27 -11.48 -5.78
C VAL A 108 -3.94 -10.56 -4.77
N ARG A 109 -4.42 -11.13 -3.66
CA ARG A 109 -4.92 -10.38 -2.51
C ARG A 109 -4.17 -10.76 -1.25
N GLY A 110 -3.85 -9.78 -0.43
CA GLY A 110 -3.13 -10.05 0.80
C GLY A 110 -2.88 -8.85 1.69
N ARG A 111 -2.10 -9.08 2.74
CA ARG A 111 -1.64 -8.04 3.66
C ARG A 111 -0.38 -7.39 3.11
N ILE A 112 -0.29 -6.07 3.23
CA ILE A 112 0.93 -5.33 2.92
C ILE A 112 1.89 -5.51 4.09
N THR A 113 3.12 -5.88 3.78
CA THR A 113 4.17 -6.16 4.77
C THR A 113 5.52 -5.64 4.27
N ILE A 114 6.49 -5.51 5.17
CA ILE A 114 7.89 -5.21 4.81
C ILE A 114 8.77 -6.35 5.28
N TYR A 115 9.70 -6.75 4.43
CA TYR A 115 10.77 -7.66 4.80
C TYR A 115 12.09 -7.13 4.27
N ARG A 116 13.08 -6.97 5.17
CA ARG A 116 14.41 -6.42 4.86
C ARG A 116 14.35 -5.10 4.06
N GLY A 117 13.45 -4.20 4.47
CA GLY A 117 13.26 -2.89 3.84
C GLY A 117 12.46 -2.91 2.53
N MET A 118 12.06 -4.08 2.03
CA MET A 118 11.28 -4.21 0.80
C MET A 118 9.81 -4.43 1.11
N LEU A 119 8.94 -3.66 0.46
CA LEU A 119 7.50 -3.85 0.53
C LEU A 119 7.09 -5.12 -0.24
N GLN A 120 6.19 -5.91 0.34
CA GLN A 120 5.70 -7.15 -0.25
C GLN A 120 4.23 -7.41 0.16
N ILE A 121 3.53 -8.22 -0.63
CA ILE A 121 2.21 -8.75 -0.28
C ILE A 121 2.37 -10.13 0.34
N THR A 122 1.98 -10.27 1.61
CA THR A 122 1.74 -11.58 2.21
C THR A 122 0.38 -12.08 1.73
N VAL A 123 0.39 -13.08 0.85
CA VAL A 123 -0.77 -13.54 0.09
C VAL A 123 -1.77 -14.21 1.02
N ARG A 124 -3.03 -13.77 0.92
CA ARG A 124 -4.19 -14.45 1.48
C ARG A 124 -4.81 -15.39 0.46
N ASP A 125 -4.96 -14.90 -0.77
CA ASP A 125 -5.44 -15.70 -1.88
C ASP A 125 -4.88 -15.21 -3.21
N VAL A 126 -4.79 -16.15 -4.15
CA VAL A 126 -4.38 -15.93 -5.53
C VAL A 126 -5.30 -16.72 -6.45
N VAL A 127 -5.64 -16.13 -7.59
CA VAL A 127 -6.49 -16.71 -8.63
C VAL A 127 -5.89 -16.41 -9.99
N VAL A 128 -5.96 -17.37 -10.92
CA VAL A 128 -5.60 -17.15 -12.32
C VAL A 128 -6.76 -16.48 -13.04
N GLU A 129 -6.48 -15.34 -13.67
CA GLU A 129 -7.45 -14.61 -14.47
C GLU A 129 -7.55 -15.20 -15.88
N ARG A 130 -8.77 -15.49 -16.30
CA ARG A 130 -9.06 -16.03 -17.64
C ARG A 130 -9.70 -15.03 -18.57
N ASP A 131 -10.23 -13.93 -18.05
CA ASP A 131 -10.75 -12.84 -18.87
C ASP A 131 -9.58 -12.05 -19.45
N PRO A 132 -9.43 -11.96 -20.78
CA PRO A 132 -8.36 -11.19 -21.40
C PRO A 132 -8.37 -9.70 -21.02
N ASN A 133 -9.51 -9.18 -20.55
CA ASN A 133 -9.64 -7.79 -20.11
C ASN A 133 -9.37 -7.59 -18.61
N ALA A 134 -9.12 -8.64 -17.83
CA ALA A 134 -9.03 -8.57 -16.37
C ALA A 134 -7.97 -7.56 -15.90
N GLU A 135 -6.82 -7.52 -16.55
CA GLU A 135 -5.73 -6.59 -16.23
C GLU A 135 -6.13 -5.13 -16.51
N VAL A 136 -6.64 -4.83 -17.71
CA VAL A 136 -7.02 -3.47 -18.08
C VAL A 136 -8.19 -2.96 -17.23
N LEU A 137 -9.15 -3.83 -16.91
CA LEU A 137 -10.27 -3.50 -16.03
C LEU A 137 -9.78 -3.21 -14.60
N HIS A 138 -8.80 -3.97 -14.11
CA HIS A 138 -8.18 -3.70 -12.82
C HIS A 138 -7.45 -2.35 -12.82
N TRP A 139 -6.71 -2.01 -13.88
CA TRP A 139 -6.05 -0.70 -14.00
C TRP A 139 -7.06 0.46 -13.96
N LEU A 140 -8.16 0.33 -14.72
CA LEU A 140 -9.23 1.33 -14.72
C LEU A 140 -9.84 1.52 -13.32
N ASP A 141 -10.03 0.42 -12.59
CA ASP A 141 -10.47 0.45 -11.20
C ASP A 141 -9.46 1.15 -10.28
N CYS A 142 -8.17 0.83 -10.37
CA CYS A 142 -7.11 1.48 -9.58
C CYS A 142 -7.10 2.99 -9.80
N ILE A 143 -7.15 3.44 -11.06
CA ILE A 143 -7.16 4.86 -11.43
C ILE A 143 -8.43 5.55 -10.91
N ARG A 144 -9.60 4.92 -11.10
CA ARG A 144 -10.88 5.45 -10.62
C ARG A 144 -10.89 5.58 -9.10
N LEU A 145 -10.50 4.54 -8.38
CA LEU A 145 -10.51 4.49 -6.92
C LEU A 145 -9.47 5.44 -6.30
N SER A 146 -8.31 5.62 -6.93
CA SER A 146 -7.35 6.67 -6.57
C SER A 146 -8.04 8.05 -6.57
N LYS A 147 -8.69 8.42 -7.67
CA LYS A 147 -9.32 9.74 -7.84
C LYS A 147 -10.56 9.95 -6.97
N GLN A 148 -11.35 8.90 -6.76
CA GLN A 148 -12.68 9.01 -6.15
C GLN A 148 -12.74 8.56 -4.69
N CYS A 149 -11.71 7.89 -4.18
CA CYS A 149 -11.74 7.32 -2.83
C CYS A 149 -10.44 7.55 -2.07
N TYR A 150 -9.30 7.11 -2.63
CA TYR A 150 -8.06 6.99 -1.86
C TYR A 150 -7.32 8.32 -1.68
N ASP A 151 -7.29 9.16 -2.73
CA ASP A 151 -6.54 10.42 -2.70
C ASP A 151 -7.39 11.61 -2.24
N LEU A 152 -8.68 11.39 -1.98
CA LEU A 152 -9.51 12.39 -1.32
C LEU A 152 -9.07 12.57 0.13
N LEU A 153 -9.18 13.78 0.68
CA LEU A 153 -8.95 13.99 2.11
C LEU A 153 -9.97 13.18 2.93
N PRO A 154 -9.56 12.58 4.06
CA PRO A 154 -10.51 11.98 4.99
C PRO A 154 -11.58 13.00 5.39
N ALA A 155 -12.85 12.60 5.50
CA ALA A 155 -13.94 13.52 5.84
C ALA A 155 -13.71 14.31 7.15
N ALA A 156 -12.91 13.77 8.07
CA ALA A 156 -12.52 14.42 9.33
C ALA A 156 -11.47 15.54 9.18
N ALA A 157 -10.91 15.74 7.98
CA ALA A 157 -9.88 16.74 7.69
C ALA A 157 -10.40 17.94 6.89
N LEU A 158 -11.72 18.08 6.69
CA LEU A 158 -12.29 19.31 6.17
C LEU A 158 -12.18 20.39 7.26
N PRO A 159 -11.33 21.43 7.12
CA PRO A 159 -11.46 22.61 7.97
C PRO A 159 -12.88 23.14 7.78
N GLY A 160 -13.58 23.33 8.90
CA GLY A 160 -15.00 23.66 8.91
C GLY A 160 -15.34 24.73 7.88
N SER A 161 -16.42 24.49 7.14
CA SER A 161 -17.14 25.56 6.46
C SER A 161 -17.50 26.60 7.52
N VAL A 162 -16.67 27.64 7.64
CA VAL A 162 -17.06 28.88 8.26
C VAL A 162 -18.12 29.46 7.33
N LEU A 163 -19.37 29.07 7.56
CA LEU A 163 -20.52 29.82 7.11
C LEU A 163 -20.40 31.18 7.80
N ASN A 164 -19.81 32.16 7.13
CA ASN A 164 -20.01 33.57 7.48
C ASN A 164 -21.37 33.97 6.93
N PRO A 165 -22.40 34.21 7.77
CA PRO A 165 -23.49 35.05 7.35
C PRO A 165 -22.94 36.47 7.20
N HIS A 166 -23.07 37.00 5.98
CA HIS A 166 -22.97 38.42 5.68
C HIS A 166 -23.81 39.23 6.68
N GLN A 167 -23.19 40.20 7.36
CA GLN A 167 -23.86 41.42 7.80
C GLN A 167 -22.87 42.58 7.84
N ASP A 168 -23.39 43.73 7.45
CA ASP A 168 -22.74 44.93 6.94
C ASP A 168 -21.81 45.68 7.91
N GLY A 169 -20.80 46.31 7.28
CA GLY A 169 -20.52 47.75 7.40
C GLY A 169 -20.16 48.34 8.77
N SER A 170 -18.87 48.67 8.96
CA SER A 170 -18.45 50.04 9.33
C SER A 170 -16.92 50.16 9.36
N ASP A 171 -16.46 51.31 8.89
CA ASP A 171 -15.08 51.77 8.82
C ASP A 171 -14.42 51.98 10.19
N GLN A 172 -13.09 52.19 10.15
CA GLN A 172 -12.17 52.66 11.19
C GLN A 172 -11.53 51.61 12.12
N GLU A 173 -10.36 51.10 11.70
CA GLU A 173 -9.09 51.39 12.40
C GLU A 173 -7.88 50.95 11.56
N SER A 174 -7.27 51.91 10.86
CA SER A 174 -5.90 51.79 10.37
C SER A 174 -4.96 52.36 11.42
N ARG A 175 -3.99 51.56 11.88
CA ARG A 175 -2.57 51.91 12.17
C ARG A 175 -1.96 50.97 13.22
N GLU A 176 -1.57 49.76 12.84
CA GLU A 176 -0.51 49.05 13.61
C GLU A 176 0.22 47.88 12.90
N LEU A 177 0.25 47.81 11.56
CA LEU A 177 0.97 46.73 10.85
C LEU A 177 1.98 47.23 9.80
N GLY A 178 2.54 48.42 10.02
CA GLY A 178 3.49 49.07 9.11
C GLY A 178 4.99 48.91 9.45
N LEU A 179 5.38 48.07 10.42
CA LEU A 179 6.77 48.06 10.94
C LEU A 179 7.42 46.68 11.14
N LEU A 180 6.94 45.63 10.47
CA LEU A 180 7.58 44.30 10.55
C LEU A 180 8.04 43.70 9.21
N PHE A 181 8.37 44.53 8.23
CA PHE A 181 8.99 44.09 6.97
C PHE A 181 10.20 44.94 6.58
N GLN A 182 11.23 44.98 7.42
CA GLN A 182 12.59 45.32 7.00
C GLN A 182 13.63 44.96 8.07
N ALA A 183 14.08 43.70 8.09
CA ALA A 183 15.45 43.34 8.49
C ALA A 183 15.71 41.83 8.35
N LYS A 184 16.35 41.43 7.24
CA LYS A 184 17.54 40.57 7.14
C LYS A 184 17.56 39.78 5.83
N ARG A 185 18.34 40.30 4.88
CA ARG A 185 19.03 39.51 3.86
C ARG A 185 20.36 39.02 4.45
N SER A 186 20.69 37.74 4.29
CA SER A 186 22.04 37.25 3.94
C SER A 186 22.07 35.72 3.91
N SER A 187 22.31 35.15 2.73
CA SER A 187 22.59 33.72 2.42
C SER A 187 24.03 33.31 2.81
N PRO A 188 24.59 32.17 2.34
CA PRO A 188 24.34 30.76 2.73
C PRO A 188 25.64 30.06 3.21
N GLN A 189 25.56 28.93 3.93
CA GLN A 189 26.71 28.01 4.07
C GLN A 189 26.30 26.53 4.00
N HIS A 190 27.08 25.81 3.19
CA HIS A 190 27.14 24.36 3.02
C HIS A 190 27.27 23.59 4.35
N LEU A 191 26.69 22.39 4.41
CA LEU A 191 27.29 21.17 4.98
C LEU A 191 26.42 19.97 4.57
N GLY A 192 26.99 19.04 3.80
CA GLY A 192 26.37 17.76 3.45
C GLY A 192 26.54 16.70 4.54
N PRO A 193 25.77 15.60 4.55
CA PRO A 193 26.00 14.49 5.47
C PRO A 193 26.92 13.41 4.86
N LEU A 194 27.98 13.08 5.59
CA LEU A 194 28.76 11.85 5.43
C LEU A 194 27.93 10.63 5.84
N TRP A 195 27.79 9.65 4.94
CA TRP A 195 27.40 8.29 5.29
C TRP A 195 28.66 7.52 5.70
N LYS A 196 28.73 7.05 6.95
CA LYS A 196 29.67 6.01 7.36
C LYS A 196 28.91 4.68 7.43
N TYR A 197 29.28 3.79 6.51
CA TYR A 197 29.05 2.35 6.65
C TYR A 197 29.96 1.81 7.76
N ASN A 198 29.43 0.95 8.63
CA ASN A 198 30.23 0.03 9.41
C ASN A 198 29.83 -1.40 9.05
N ILE A 199 30.88 -2.19 8.90
CA ILE A 199 30.99 -3.61 8.53
C ILE A 199 30.32 -4.50 9.57
#